data_AF-C3Z8H3-F1
#
_entry.id   AF-C3Z8H3-F1
#
_cell.length_a   1.000
_cell.length_b   1.000
_cell.length_c   1.000
_cell.angle_alpha   90.00
_cell.angle_beta   90.00
_cell.angle_gamma   90.00
#
_symmetry.space_group_name_H-M   'P 1'
#
loop_
_entity.id
_entity.type
_entity.pdbx_description
1 polymer ?
#
loop_
_entity_poly.entity_id
_entity_poly.type
_entity_poly.pdbx_seq_one_letter_code
_entity_poly.pdbx_strand_id
1 'polypeptide(L)'
;MSTEKLLIDTDGSFGRRPAHVPFAWLFQLVTAILSVITIVLVVHGGTRLATQDRELSTLKTVVSDYQKEVLAMKAHQEARKDAEVTFLRERVVALEAKLTSSTSANGDINLQAELGDQVDPSVTETTDGGATWRPGAVHHQRAKRAASSVTFPAGACLQGPPGIPGRDGRDGLPGRDCPCGAKAPLTCPGGYVQFRDKCYQFSTTQKQYNDAKAVCLASGGHLAVAKDEATDNFLVNEIRKRGNPETWMGMSDQVQEGLWVWEDGTVLTGWSNWLPGNPSSTGEDCAEWKNVYDYKWNDDECFHTQYFVCEVDAS
;
A
#
# COMPACT_ATOMS: atom_id res chain seq x y z
N MET A 1 -6.61 27.98 -46.38
CA MET A 1 -8.09 28.02 -46.40
C MET A 1 -8.56 26.63 -46.02
N SER A 2 -9.41 26.40 -45.04
CA SER A 2 -9.93 27.23 -43.96
C SER A 2 -10.30 26.24 -42.86
N THR A 3 -9.90 26.58 -41.66
CA THR A 3 -10.47 26.12 -40.39
C THR A 3 -11.97 25.92 -40.45
N GLU A 4 -12.44 24.82 -39.87
CA GLU A 4 -13.72 24.81 -39.19
C GLU A 4 -13.52 24.16 -37.80
N LYS A 5 -13.50 25.04 -36.79
CA LYS A 5 -13.78 24.73 -35.39
C LYS A 5 -15.29 24.65 -35.22
N LEU A 6 -15.71 23.99 -34.13
CA LEU A 6 -16.87 24.24 -33.23
C LEU A 6 -17.46 22.86 -32.84
N LEU A 7 -17.88 22.54 -31.62
CA LEU A 7 -17.97 23.21 -30.32
C LEU A 7 -18.05 22.11 -29.25
N ILE A 8 -17.50 22.38 -28.08
CA ILE A 8 -17.95 21.76 -26.84
C ILE A 8 -19.22 22.49 -26.46
N ASP A 9 -20.32 21.77 -26.26
CA ASP A 9 -21.47 22.27 -25.51
C ASP A 9 -21.72 21.38 -24.30
N THR A 10 -22.01 22.05 -23.20
CA THR A 10 -22.15 21.55 -21.84
C THR A 10 -23.60 21.64 -21.44
N ASP A 11 -24.29 20.51 -21.42
CA ASP A 11 -25.65 20.44 -20.89
C ASP A 11 -26.01 18.99 -20.53
N GLY A 12 -25.92 18.70 -19.23
CA GLY A 12 -26.56 17.54 -18.66
C GLY A 12 -28.08 17.69 -18.76
N SER A 13 -28.76 16.76 -19.43
CA SER A 13 -29.75 15.87 -18.79
C SER A 13 -30.65 15.13 -19.80
N PHE A 14 -30.89 13.86 -19.45
CA PHE A 14 -32.08 13.04 -19.71
C PHE A 14 -32.47 12.65 -21.17
N GLY A 15 -32.10 11.41 -21.50
CA GLY A 15 -33.10 10.36 -21.77
C GLY A 15 -33.70 10.30 -23.17
N ARG A 16 -33.07 9.53 -24.06
CA ARG A 16 -33.77 8.80 -25.12
C ARG A 16 -33.39 7.33 -25.08
N ARG A 17 -34.33 6.49 -24.64
CA ARG A 17 -34.25 5.04 -24.78
C ARG A 17 -34.27 4.70 -26.28
N PRO A 18 -33.35 3.87 -26.80
CA PRO A 18 -33.55 3.26 -28.11
C PRO A 18 -34.74 2.29 -28.05
N ALA A 19 -35.54 2.28 -29.11
CA ALA A 19 -36.74 1.48 -29.22
C ALA A 19 -36.46 0.00 -28.91
N HIS A 20 -37.07 -0.51 -27.84
CA HIS A 20 -37.11 -1.92 -27.54
C HIS A 20 -37.92 -2.63 -28.64
N VAL A 21 -37.22 -3.26 -29.58
CA VAL A 21 -37.76 -4.46 -30.24
C VAL A 21 -38.09 -5.46 -29.13
N PRO A 22 -39.31 -6.00 -29.04
CA PRO A 22 -39.67 -6.85 -27.91
C PRO A 22 -38.78 -8.10 -27.96
N PHE A 23 -37.93 -8.25 -26.95
CA PHE A 23 -37.10 -9.44 -26.70
C PHE A 23 -37.87 -10.76 -26.82
N ALA A 24 -39.21 -10.71 -26.68
CA ALA A 24 -40.13 -11.82 -26.90
C ALA A 24 -40.07 -12.42 -28.33
N TRP A 25 -39.88 -11.61 -29.38
CA TRP A 25 -39.83 -12.12 -30.76
C TRP A 25 -38.51 -12.82 -31.07
N LEU A 26 -37.39 -12.28 -30.58
CA LEU A 26 -36.09 -12.93 -30.69
C LEU A 26 -36.05 -14.23 -29.88
N PHE A 27 -36.63 -14.25 -28.68
CA PHE A 27 -36.70 -15.47 -27.87
C PHE A 27 -37.59 -16.55 -28.52
N GLN A 28 -38.73 -16.17 -29.12
CA GLN A 28 -39.60 -17.11 -29.85
C GLN A 28 -38.95 -17.63 -31.14
N LEU A 29 -38.22 -16.79 -31.87
CA LEU A 29 -37.48 -17.21 -33.05
C LEU A 29 -36.33 -18.16 -32.68
N VAL A 30 -35.56 -17.84 -31.64
CA VAL A 30 -34.45 -18.67 -31.17
C VAL A 30 -34.96 -20.02 -30.65
N THR A 31 -36.07 -20.04 -29.89
CA THR A 31 -36.67 -21.29 -29.42
C THR A 31 -37.24 -22.15 -30.55
N ALA A 32 -37.85 -21.54 -31.58
CA ALA A 32 -38.30 -22.26 -32.76
C ALA A 32 -37.11 -22.84 -33.57
N ILE A 33 -36.04 -22.07 -33.76
CA ILE A 33 -34.82 -22.53 -34.46
C ILE A 33 -34.15 -23.67 -33.68
N LEU A 34 -34.01 -23.54 -32.36
CA LEU A 34 -33.43 -24.60 -31.52
C LEU A 34 -34.28 -25.87 -31.52
N SER A 35 -35.61 -25.75 -31.56
CA SER A 35 -36.52 -26.90 -31.66
C SER A 35 -36.36 -27.64 -32.99
N VAL A 36 -36.27 -26.91 -34.11
CA VAL A 36 -36.05 -27.52 -35.43
C VAL A 36 -34.66 -28.15 -35.52
N ILE A 37 -33.60 -27.51 -35.01
CA ILE A 37 -32.26 -28.09 -34.95
C ILE A 37 -32.26 -29.38 -34.14
N THR A 38 -32.94 -29.40 -32.99
CA THR A 38 -33.06 -30.60 -32.14
C THR A 38 -33.79 -31.72 -32.88
N ILE A 39 -34.90 -31.42 -33.57
CA ILE A 39 -35.65 -32.41 -34.36
C ILE A 39 -34.80 -32.94 -35.52
N VAL A 40 -34.07 -32.07 -36.23
CA VAL A 40 -33.17 -32.46 -37.32
C VAL A 40 -32.03 -33.33 -36.80
N LEU A 41 -31.44 -33.01 -35.65
CA LEU A 41 -30.40 -33.82 -35.00
C LEU A 41 -30.93 -35.18 -34.51
N VAL A 42 -32.17 -35.25 -34.03
CA VAL A 42 -32.81 -36.51 -33.62
C VAL A 42 -33.16 -37.38 -34.85
N VAL A 43 -33.63 -36.77 -35.94
CA VAL A 43 -34.00 -37.46 -37.18
C VAL A 43 -32.75 -37.90 -37.98
N HIS A 44 -31.68 -37.10 -38.00
CA HIS A 44 -30.42 -37.45 -38.69
C HIS A 44 -29.44 -38.20 -37.78
N GLY A 45 -29.67 -38.25 -36.46
CA GLY A 45 -28.83 -38.90 -35.46
C GLY A 45 -29.23 -40.35 -35.12
N GLY A 46 -30.22 -40.92 -35.81
CA GLY A 46 -30.70 -42.29 -35.60
C GLY A 46 -29.65 -43.39 -35.87
N THR A 47 -28.43 -43.05 -36.31
CA THR A 47 -27.34 -44.01 -36.56
C THR A 47 -25.99 -43.62 -35.96
N ARG A 48 -25.95 -42.87 -34.83
CA ARG A 48 -24.68 -42.68 -34.07
C ARG A 48 -24.80 -42.42 -32.56
N LEU A 49 -25.82 -42.97 -31.90
CA LEU A 49 -26.10 -42.71 -30.47
C LEU A 49 -25.17 -43.41 -29.46
N ALA A 50 -24.40 -44.44 -29.84
CA ALA A 50 -23.57 -45.17 -28.86
C ALA A 50 -22.19 -44.51 -28.61
N THR A 51 -21.65 -43.74 -29.56
CA THR A 51 -20.33 -43.11 -29.43
C THR A 51 -20.37 -41.74 -28.74
N GLN A 52 -21.51 -41.04 -28.80
CA GLN A 52 -21.66 -39.69 -28.24
C GLN A 52 -21.93 -39.69 -26.72
N ASP A 53 -22.54 -40.76 -26.18
CA ASP A 53 -22.78 -40.90 -24.74
C ASP A 53 -21.49 -41.12 -23.92
N ARG A 54 -20.47 -41.76 -24.50
CA ARG A 54 -19.18 -41.99 -23.83
C ARG A 54 -18.38 -40.69 -23.70
N GLU A 55 -18.32 -39.90 -24.77
CA GLU A 55 -17.69 -38.58 -24.78
C GLU A 55 -18.40 -37.60 -23.83
N LEU A 56 -19.75 -37.62 -23.81
CA LEU A 56 -20.53 -36.78 -22.90
C LEU A 56 -20.36 -37.16 -21.44
N SER A 57 -20.22 -38.46 -21.14
CA SER A 57 -19.89 -38.95 -19.80
C SER A 57 -18.53 -38.44 -19.34
N THR A 58 -17.50 -38.58 -20.18
CA THR A 58 -16.14 -38.12 -19.87
C THR A 58 -16.08 -36.59 -19.72
N LEU A 59 -16.82 -35.84 -20.54
CA LEU A 59 -16.89 -34.39 -20.42
C LEU A 59 -17.59 -33.96 -19.12
N LYS A 60 -18.66 -34.64 -18.70
CA LYS A 60 -19.35 -34.36 -17.44
C LYS A 60 -18.45 -34.61 -16.22
N THR A 61 -17.62 -35.65 -16.25
CA THR A 61 -16.67 -35.91 -15.16
C THR A 61 -15.60 -34.82 -15.09
N VAL A 62 -15.05 -34.41 -16.24
CA VAL A 62 -14.06 -33.32 -16.31
C VAL A 62 -14.65 -32.01 -15.79
N VAL A 63 -15.86 -31.64 -16.22
CA VAL A 63 -16.56 -30.43 -15.72
C VAL A 63 -16.81 -30.51 -14.22
N SER A 64 -17.19 -31.69 -13.69
CA SER A 64 -17.40 -31.86 -12.26
C SER A 64 -16.10 -31.71 -11.45
N ASP A 65 -14.96 -32.14 -11.99
CA ASP A 65 -13.68 -32.03 -11.30
C ASP A 65 -13.18 -30.58 -11.31
N TYR A 66 -13.29 -29.87 -12.44
CA TYR A 66 -13.04 -28.42 -12.49
C TYR A 66 -13.94 -27.64 -11.52
N GLN A 67 -15.22 -28.01 -11.41
CA GLN A 67 -16.12 -27.36 -10.44
C GLN A 67 -15.66 -27.55 -9.00
N LYS A 68 -15.09 -28.71 -8.64
CA LYS A 68 -14.52 -28.92 -7.30
C LYS A 68 -13.29 -28.07 -7.07
N GLU A 69 -12.40 -27.96 -8.05
CA GLU A 69 -11.19 -27.14 -7.96
C GLU A 69 -11.53 -25.65 -7.80
N VAL A 70 -12.49 -25.14 -8.59
CA VAL A 70 -12.97 -23.76 -8.47
C VAL A 70 -13.59 -23.50 -7.09
N LEU A 71 -14.36 -24.46 -6.55
CA LEU A 71 -14.90 -24.35 -5.19
C LEU A 71 -13.80 -24.37 -4.12
N ALA A 72 -12.77 -25.19 -4.28
CA ALA A 72 -11.62 -25.23 -3.37
C ALA A 72 -10.82 -23.91 -3.40
N MET A 73 -10.58 -23.36 -4.60
CA MET A 73 -9.94 -22.05 -4.76
C MET A 73 -10.76 -20.94 -4.11
N LYS A 74 -12.08 -20.94 -4.32
CA LYS A 74 -12.98 -19.96 -3.70
C LYS A 74 -12.96 -20.06 -2.17
N ALA A 75 -12.97 -21.27 -1.62
CA ALA A 75 -12.87 -21.50 -0.18
C ALA A 75 -11.52 -21.01 0.38
N HIS A 76 -10.42 -21.26 -0.33
CA HIS A 76 -9.10 -20.78 0.07
C HIS A 76 -9.00 -19.24 0.02
N GLN A 77 -9.58 -18.60 -1.00
CA GLN A 77 -9.64 -17.14 -1.07
C GLN A 77 -10.47 -16.54 0.07
N GLU A 78 -11.61 -17.15 0.39
CA GLU A 78 -12.44 -16.71 1.52
C GLU A 78 -11.70 -16.86 2.85
N ALA A 79 -11.01 -17.99 3.06
CA ALA A 79 -10.18 -18.20 4.26
C ALA A 79 -9.04 -17.17 4.37
N ARG A 80 -8.42 -16.78 3.25
CA ARG A 80 -7.40 -15.71 3.23
C ARG A 80 -8.00 -14.35 3.60
N LYS A 81 -9.17 -14.02 3.04
CA LYS A 81 -9.89 -12.79 3.39
C LYS A 81 -10.29 -12.77 4.87
N ASP A 82 -10.78 -13.88 5.39
CA ASP A 82 -11.16 -14.01 6.80
C ASP A 82 -9.94 -13.86 7.73
N ALA A 83 -8.79 -14.42 7.36
CA ALA A 83 -7.54 -14.26 8.10
C ALA A 83 -7.07 -12.79 8.11
N GLU A 84 -7.13 -12.10 6.96
CA GLU A 84 -6.79 -10.69 6.86
C GLU A 84 -7.76 -9.80 7.65
N VAL A 85 -9.06 -10.04 7.55
CA VAL A 85 -10.09 -9.35 8.33
C VAL A 85 -9.88 -9.57 9.83
N THR A 86 -9.51 -10.79 10.24
CA THR A 86 -9.20 -11.10 11.65
C THR A 86 -7.98 -10.34 12.13
N PHE A 87 -6.88 -10.34 11.36
CA PHE A 87 -5.67 -9.58 11.66
C PHE A 87 -5.95 -8.07 11.78
N LEU A 88 -6.71 -7.51 10.84
CA LEU A 88 -7.11 -6.11 10.88
C LEU A 88 -7.99 -5.81 12.11
N ARG A 89 -8.94 -6.69 12.43
CA ARG A 89 -9.79 -6.54 13.63
C ARG A 89 -8.96 -6.53 14.91
N GLU A 90 -7.98 -7.43 15.06
CA GLU A 90 -7.08 -7.44 16.22
C GLU A 90 -6.26 -6.15 16.32
N ARG A 91 -5.76 -5.63 15.20
CA ARG A 91 -5.03 -4.36 15.16
C ARG A 91 -5.91 -3.17 15.52
N VAL A 92 -7.17 -3.15 15.08
CA VAL A 92 -8.14 -2.10 15.45
C VAL A 92 -8.39 -2.11 16.95
N VAL A 93 -8.64 -3.28 17.55
CA VAL A 93 -8.82 -3.40 19.02
C VAL A 93 -7.58 -2.94 19.78
N ALA A 94 -6.38 -3.29 19.32
CA ALA A 94 -5.14 -2.84 19.93
C ALA A 94 -4.95 -1.31 19.82
N LEU A 95 -5.37 -0.70 18.70
CA LEU A 95 -5.37 0.75 18.53
C LEU A 95 -6.41 1.43 19.43
N GLU A 96 -7.60 0.87 19.58
CA GLU A 96 -8.64 1.36 20.49
C GLU A 96 -8.17 1.32 21.96
N ALA A 97 -7.48 0.27 22.37
CA ALA A 97 -6.86 0.17 23.70
C ALA A 97 -5.76 1.22 23.93
N LYS A 98 -4.96 1.52 22.90
CA LYS A 98 -3.95 2.61 22.96
C LYS A 98 -4.61 3.99 23.02
N LEU A 99 -5.71 4.19 22.29
CA LEU A 99 -6.43 5.45 22.32
C LEU A 99 -7.04 5.70 23.70
N THR A 100 -7.70 4.69 24.29
CA THR A 100 -8.33 4.78 25.62
C THR A 100 -7.32 4.97 26.74
N SER A 101 -6.13 4.36 26.65
CA SER A 101 -5.03 4.63 27.59
C SER A 101 -4.44 6.03 27.43
N SER A 102 -4.38 6.57 26.20
CA SER A 102 -3.96 7.95 25.95
C SER A 102 -4.96 9.00 26.44
N THR A 103 -6.27 8.70 26.47
CA THR A 103 -7.27 9.59 27.07
C THR A 103 -7.24 9.55 28.59
N SER A 104 -6.93 8.40 29.21
CA SER A 104 -6.73 8.28 30.66
C SER A 104 -5.44 8.97 31.13
N ALA A 105 -4.38 8.95 30.33
CA ALA A 105 -3.15 9.71 30.58
C ALA A 105 -3.32 11.25 30.45
N ASN A 106 -4.46 11.71 29.92
CA ASN A 106 -4.80 13.12 29.72
C ASN A 106 -6.02 13.59 30.57
N GLY A 107 -6.48 12.85 31.58
CA GLY A 107 -7.31 13.41 32.66
C GLY A 107 -6.38 14.06 33.70
N ASP A 108 -6.47 15.34 34.06
CA ASP A 108 -7.63 16.20 34.23
C ASP A 108 -7.34 17.64 33.78
N ILE A 109 -8.12 18.17 32.83
CA ILE A 109 -8.40 19.62 32.82
C ILE A 109 -9.79 19.76 33.42
N ASN A 110 -9.85 19.73 34.74
CA ASN A 110 -11.04 20.13 35.48
C ASN A 110 -11.22 21.64 35.31
N LEU A 111 -12.03 22.05 34.34
CA LEU A 111 -12.54 23.41 34.21
C LEU A 111 -13.67 23.62 35.24
N GLN A 112 -13.32 23.57 36.53
CA GLN A 112 -14.07 24.23 37.59
C GLN A 112 -13.11 25.21 38.26
N ALA A 113 -13.09 26.42 37.69
CA ALA A 113 -12.48 27.57 38.31
C ALA A 113 -13.20 27.85 39.64
N GLU A 114 -12.50 27.63 40.75
CA GLU A 114 -12.81 28.28 42.02
C GLU A 114 -12.69 29.79 41.82
N LEU A 115 -13.82 30.47 41.67
CA LEU A 115 -13.93 31.88 42.09
C LEU A 115 -13.86 31.91 43.62
N GLY A 116 -12.63 31.89 44.14
CA GLY A 116 -12.33 32.28 45.51
C GLY A 116 -12.26 33.80 45.59
N ASP A 117 -13.42 34.40 45.82
CA ASP A 117 -13.58 35.81 46.19
C ASP A 117 -13.00 35.99 47.62
N GLN A 118 -11.85 36.64 47.73
CA GLN A 118 -11.32 37.17 48.99
C GLN A 118 -10.91 38.62 48.75
N VAL A 119 -11.92 39.48 48.80
CA VAL A 119 -11.77 40.92 49.03
C VAL A 119 -11.37 41.10 50.50
N ASP A 120 -10.14 41.52 50.76
CA ASP A 120 -9.75 42.08 52.07
C ASP A 120 -10.02 43.60 52.08
N PRO A 121 -10.89 44.12 52.97
CA PRO A 121 -11.21 45.53 53.08
C PRO A 121 -10.34 46.19 54.14
N SER A 122 -9.14 46.68 53.80
CA SER A 122 -8.44 47.65 54.67
C SER A 122 -7.28 48.37 53.96
N VAL A 123 -7.61 49.23 53.00
CA VAL A 123 -6.68 50.29 52.57
C VAL A 123 -6.93 51.51 53.45
N THR A 124 -6.05 51.75 54.42
CA THR A 124 -5.93 53.04 55.09
C THR A 124 -4.71 53.77 54.51
N GLU A 125 -4.97 54.88 53.83
CA GLU A 125 -3.99 55.93 53.54
C GLU A 125 -3.38 56.46 54.85
N THR A 126 -2.06 56.51 54.92
CA THR A 126 -1.37 57.52 55.75
C THR A 126 -0.15 58.07 55.02
N THR A 127 -0.13 59.39 55.01
CA THR A 127 0.77 60.36 54.40
C THR A 127 2.20 60.36 54.95
N ASP A 128 3.07 60.91 54.10
CA ASP A 128 4.46 61.35 54.29
C ASP A 128 4.94 61.72 55.71
N GLY A 129 6.20 61.33 55.99
CA GLY A 129 7.02 61.85 57.09
C GLY A 129 8.34 61.09 57.21
N GLY A 130 9.45 61.73 56.86
CA GLY A 130 10.74 61.07 56.62
C GLY A 130 11.50 60.55 57.84
N ALA A 131 12.43 59.63 57.58
CA ALA A 131 13.75 59.53 58.21
C ALA A 131 14.54 58.37 57.58
N THR A 132 15.80 58.65 57.26
CA THR A 132 16.80 57.70 56.77
C THR A 132 17.18 56.65 57.82
N TRP A 133 17.20 55.37 57.44
CA TRP A 133 18.04 54.33 58.06
C TRP A 133 18.41 53.26 57.02
N ARG A 134 19.71 53.12 56.70
CA ARG A 134 20.31 51.86 56.21
C ARG A 134 20.85 51.12 57.43
N PRO A 135 20.67 49.80 57.52
CA PRO A 135 21.84 48.94 57.31
C PRO A 135 21.53 47.53 56.77
N GLY A 136 22.56 46.87 56.24
CA GLY A 136 22.70 45.41 56.34
C GLY A 136 22.58 44.64 55.03
N ALA A 137 23.73 44.41 54.40
CA ALA A 137 23.90 43.35 53.42
C ALA A 137 23.66 41.98 54.08
N VAL A 138 22.83 41.13 53.46
CA VAL A 138 22.73 39.72 53.83
C VAL A 138 23.24 38.89 52.65
N HIS A 139 24.44 38.35 52.83
CA HIS A 139 25.02 37.32 51.99
C HIS A 139 24.21 36.03 52.17
N HIS A 140 23.42 35.62 51.17
CA HIS A 140 22.97 34.23 51.09
C HIS A 140 24.03 33.40 50.37
N GLN A 141 24.79 32.64 51.16
CA GLN A 141 25.64 31.56 50.66
C GLN A 141 24.74 30.51 49.99
N ARG A 142 24.83 30.39 48.66
CA ARG A 142 24.21 29.29 47.91
C ARG A 142 25.11 28.08 48.03
N ALA A 143 24.61 27.05 48.74
CA ALA A 143 25.26 25.76 48.88
C ALA A 143 25.62 25.18 47.50
N LYS A 144 26.90 24.82 47.32
CA LYS A 144 27.36 24.02 46.18
C LYS A 144 26.75 22.63 46.32
N ARG A 145 25.74 22.29 45.50
CA ARG A 145 25.36 20.88 45.31
C ARG A 145 26.45 20.20 44.49
N ALA A 146 26.97 19.10 45.01
CA ALA A 146 27.86 18.20 44.31
C ALA A 146 27.17 17.71 43.02
N ALA A 147 27.83 17.86 41.88
CA ALA A 147 27.41 17.22 40.65
C ALA A 147 27.80 15.74 40.75
N SER A 148 26.83 14.86 40.99
CA SER A 148 27.01 13.45 40.68
C SER A 148 27.02 13.31 39.16
N SER A 149 28.14 12.90 38.59
CA SER A 149 28.24 12.49 37.19
C SER A 149 27.39 11.23 36.99
N VAL A 150 26.21 11.39 36.38
CA VAL A 150 25.42 10.25 35.92
C VAL A 150 25.84 9.97 34.48
N THR A 151 26.50 8.83 34.26
CA THR A 151 26.78 8.31 32.92
C THR A 151 25.51 7.62 32.42
N PHE A 152 24.91 8.16 31.36
CA PHE A 152 23.75 7.54 30.70
C PHE A 152 24.21 6.68 29.51
N PRO A 153 23.58 5.52 29.24
CA PRO A 153 23.80 4.76 28.02
C PRO A 153 23.25 5.56 26.81
N ALA A 154 23.94 5.46 25.68
CA ALA A 154 23.56 6.14 24.45
C ALA A 154 22.16 5.68 23.98
N GLY A 155 21.25 6.64 23.73
CA GLY A 155 20.06 6.38 22.90
C GLY A 155 18.70 6.88 23.39
N ALA A 156 18.57 7.55 24.55
CA ALA A 156 17.27 8.07 24.98
C ALA A 156 17.32 9.56 25.31
N CYS A 157 16.73 10.40 24.44
CA CYS A 157 16.44 11.80 24.77
C CYS A 157 15.05 11.86 25.41
N LEU A 158 15.00 11.93 26.74
CA LEU A 158 13.82 12.44 27.44
C LEU A 158 13.81 13.96 27.26
N GLN A 159 12.78 14.51 26.61
CA GLN A 159 12.62 15.96 26.48
C GLN A 159 12.54 16.57 27.89
N GLY A 160 13.58 17.31 28.27
CA GLY A 160 13.51 18.22 29.41
C GLY A 160 12.60 19.41 29.08
N PRO A 161 12.10 20.14 30.09
CA PRO A 161 11.23 21.29 29.88
C PRO A 161 11.94 22.38 29.02
N PRO A 162 11.20 23.16 28.22
CA PRO A 162 11.77 24.15 27.32
C PRO A 162 12.66 25.16 28.04
N GLY A 163 13.90 25.31 27.56
CA GLY A 163 14.81 26.38 28.01
C GLY A 163 14.33 27.75 27.52
N ILE A 164 14.67 28.80 28.28
CA ILE A 164 14.34 30.19 27.96
C ILE A 164 15.04 30.59 26.64
N PRO A 165 14.35 31.22 25.67
CA PRO A 165 14.96 31.65 24.42
C PRO A 165 15.95 32.81 24.62
N GLY A 166 17.16 32.67 24.05
CA GLY A 166 18.01 33.80 23.67
C GLY A 166 19.40 33.85 24.33
N ARG A 167 20.41 33.80 23.45
CA ARG A 167 21.87 34.03 23.56
C ARG A 167 22.58 32.73 23.21
N ASP A 168 23.03 32.50 21.99
CA ASP A 168 23.88 33.38 21.17
C ASP A 168 23.98 32.94 19.69
N GLY A 169 23.13 33.50 18.82
CA GLY A 169 23.29 33.43 17.36
C GLY A 169 23.84 34.76 16.80
N ARG A 170 25.17 34.95 16.84
CA ARG A 170 25.82 36.22 16.42
C ARG A 170 26.43 36.18 15.00
N ASP A 171 26.17 35.12 14.26
CA ASP A 171 26.61 34.91 12.87
C ASP A 171 25.43 34.80 11.88
N GLY A 172 24.18 34.84 12.36
CA GLY A 172 23.01 34.70 11.47
C GLY A 172 22.96 33.37 10.72
N LEU A 173 23.77 32.39 11.15
CA LEU A 173 23.76 31.03 10.65
C LEU A 173 23.02 30.15 11.67
N PRO A 174 22.20 29.19 11.23
CA PRO A 174 21.62 28.22 12.14
C PRO A 174 22.75 27.43 12.82
N GLY A 175 22.79 27.45 14.15
CA GLY A 175 23.78 26.75 14.97
C GLY A 175 23.82 25.25 14.63
N ARG A 176 25.03 24.68 14.59
CA ARG A 176 25.30 23.27 14.24
C ARG A 176 24.99 22.28 15.38
N ASP A 177 23.97 22.56 16.18
CA ASP A 177 23.60 21.70 17.31
C ASP A 177 22.35 20.88 16.98
N CYS A 178 22.58 19.56 16.88
CA CYS A 178 21.64 18.44 16.90
C CYS A 178 20.33 18.58 16.09
N PRO A 179 20.16 17.81 15.00
CA PRO A 179 18.93 17.82 14.23
C PRO A 179 17.84 17.07 15.01
N CYS A 180 17.11 17.78 15.87
CA CYS A 180 15.79 17.37 16.31
C CYS A 180 14.82 17.49 15.13
N GLY A 181 14.97 16.59 14.16
CA GLY A 181 14.20 16.59 12.91
C GLY A 181 14.84 15.84 11.75
N ALA A 182 16.12 15.43 11.83
CA ALA A 182 16.65 14.49 10.85
C ALA A 182 16.06 13.11 11.14
N LYS A 183 15.19 12.62 10.26
CA LYS A 183 14.87 11.18 10.23
C LYS A 183 16.21 10.43 10.21
N ALA A 184 16.31 9.38 11.03
CA ALA A 184 17.46 8.49 11.00
C ALA A 184 17.73 8.06 9.54
N PRO A 185 18.99 7.85 9.13
CA PRO A 185 19.27 7.33 7.80
C PRO A 185 18.52 6.02 7.63
N LEU A 186 17.70 5.93 6.58
CA LEU A 186 16.99 4.70 6.25
C LEU A 186 18.00 3.59 5.97
N THR A 187 17.81 2.43 6.59
CA THR A 187 18.71 1.28 6.51
C THR A 187 18.01 0.06 5.92
N CYS A 188 18.77 -0.75 5.18
CA CYS A 188 18.28 -1.99 4.59
C CYS A 188 18.84 -3.21 5.33
N PRO A 189 18.08 -4.33 5.38
CA PRO A 189 18.60 -5.60 5.86
C PRO A 189 19.83 -6.05 5.05
N GLY A 190 20.69 -6.87 5.66
CA GLY A 190 21.87 -7.41 4.99
C GLY A 190 21.51 -8.15 3.70
N GLY A 191 22.21 -7.85 2.61
CA GLY A 191 21.97 -8.47 1.29
C GLY A 191 20.93 -7.76 0.43
N TYR A 192 20.28 -6.71 0.94
CA TYR A 192 19.39 -5.85 0.16
C TYR A 192 20.18 -4.65 -0.40
N VAL A 193 19.74 -4.17 -1.57
CA VAL A 193 20.25 -2.94 -2.20
C VAL A 193 19.23 -1.84 -1.97
N GLN A 194 19.68 -0.72 -1.40
CA GLN A 194 18.80 0.42 -1.14
C GLN A 194 18.60 1.27 -2.40
N PHE A 195 17.35 1.67 -2.65
CA PHE A 195 17.03 2.75 -3.56
C PHE A 195 15.89 3.58 -2.95
N ARG A 196 16.18 4.86 -2.68
CA ARG A 196 15.29 5.77 -1.94
C ARG A 196 14.90 5.19 -0.56
N ASP A 197 13.60 5.06 -0.32
CA ASP A 197 12.98 4.56 0.91
C ASP A 197 12.64 3.06 0.85
N LYS A 198 13.18 2.35 -0.15
CA LYS A 198 12.93 0.93 -0.38
C LYS A 198 14.23 0.14 -0.44
N CYS A 199 14.11 -1.14 -0.11
CA CYS A 199 15.20 -2.10 -0.10
C CYS A 199 14.85 -3.28 -1.01
N TYR A 200 15.78 -3.66 -1.88
CA TYR A 200 15.55 -4.67 -2.90
C TYR A 200 16.48 -5.87 -2.73
N GLN A 201 15.91 -7.08 -2.73
CA GLN A 201 16.67 -8.33 -2.75
C GLN A 201 16.45 -9.05 -4.08
N PHE A 202 17.53 -9.35 -4.77
CA PHE A 202 17.51 -10.05 -6.05
C PHE A 202 17.71 -11.54 -5.82
N SER A 203 16.81 -12.36 -6.36
CA SER A 203 16.90 -13.80 -6.19
C SER A 203 18.12 -14.39 -6.89
N THR A 204 18.64 -15.47 -6.31
CA THR A 204 19.68 -16.32 -6.92
C THR A 204 19.09 -17.61 -7.50
N THR A 205 17.78 -17.82 -7.34
CA THR A 205 17.06 -19.00 -7.80
C THR A 205 15.82 -18.58 -8.57
N GLN A 206 15.37 -19.46 -9.45
CA GLN A 206 14.17 -19.26 -10.24
C GLN A 206 12.95 -19.91 -9.59
N LYS A 207 11.79 -19.27 -9.68
CA LYS A 207 10.52 -19.73 -9.11
C LYS A 207 9.34 -19.34 -10.00
N GLN A 208 8.23 -20.05 -9.84
CA GLN A 208 6.95 -19.62 -10.40
C GLN A 208 6.51 -18.32 -9.74
N TYR A 209 5.68 -17.53 -10.42
CA TYR A 209 5.30 -16.20 -9.95
C TYR A 209 4.72 -16.23 -8.52
N ASN A 210 3.78 -17.14 -8.28
CA ASN A 210 3.12 -17.28 -6.97
C ASN A 210 4.07 -17.76 -5.86
N ASP A 211 5.05 -18.60 -6.21
CA ASP A 211 6.09 -19.03 -5.26
C ASP A 211 7.08 -17.90 -4.95
N ALA A 212 7.46 -17.12 -5.96
CA ALA A 212 8.31 -15.95 -5.80
C ALA A 212 7.64 -14.90 -4.90
N LYS A 213 6.35 -14.64 -5.14
CA LYS A 213 5.50 -13.80 -4.28
C LYS A 213 5.49 -14.30 -2.84
N ALA A 214 5.30 -15.60 -2.62
CA ALA A 214 5.33 -16.18 -1.28
C ALA A 214 6.68 -16.00 -0.57
N VAL A 215 7.80 -16.08 -1.30
CA VAL A 215 9.15 -15.83 -0.74
C VAL A 215 9.31 -14.38 -0.29
N CYS A 216 8.87 -13.41 -1.10
CA CYS A 216 8.96 -12.00 -0.73
C CYS A 216 8.05 -11.65 0.46
N LEU A 217 6.83 -12.23 0.50
CA LEU A 217 5.92 -12.10 1.64
C LEU A 217 6.53 -12.65 2.93
N ALA A 218 7.21 -13.80 2.88
CA ALA A 218 7.89 -14.38 4.03
C ALA A 218 9.03 -13.49 4.57
N SER A 219 9.57 -12.59 3.74
CA SER A 219 10.60 -11.61 4.12
C SER A 219 10.02 -10.28 4.62
N GLY A 220 8.69 -10.18 4.76
CA GLY A 220 8.01 -8.97 5.20
C GLY A 220 7.77 -7.94 4.10
N GLY A 221 7.85 -8.36 2.83
CA GLY A 221 7.72 -7.50 1.66
C GLY A 221 6.82 -8.09 0.58
N HIS A 222 7.04 -7.68 -0.66
CA HIS A 222 6.36 -8.20 -1.84
C HIS A 222 7.30 -8.22 -3.05
N LEU A 223 6.85 -8.73 -4.21
CA LEU A 223 7.63 -8.59 -5.44
C LEU A 223 7.80 -7.11 -5.80
N ALA A 224 8.94 -6.73 -6.35
CA ALA A 224 9.31 -5.34 -6.57
C ALA A 224 8.38 -4.62 -7.54
N VAL A 225 8.00 -3.39 -7.21
CA VAL A 225 7.08 -2.56 -8.01
C VAL A 225 7.85 -1.43 -8.71
N ALA A 226 7.66 -1.27 -10.02
CA ALA A 226 8.36 -0.27 -10.83
C ALA A 226 7.39 0.76 -11.41
N LYS A 227 6.97 1.70 -10.57
CA LYS A 227 5.93 2.68 -10.91
C LYS A 227 6.43 3.92 -11.64
N ASP A 228 7.75 4.12 -11.67
CA ASP A 228 8.38 5.24 -12.34
C ASP A 228 9.67 4.82 -13.04
N GLU A 229 10.03 5.57 -14.08
CA GLU A 229 11.20 5.30 -14.93
C GLU A 229 12.51 5.20 -14.14
N ALA A 230 12.68 5.98 -13.08
CA ALA A 230 13.93 5.93 -12.30
C ALA A 230 14.01 4.65 -11.45
N THR A 231 12.90 4.19 -10.90
CA THR A 231 12.83 2.90 -10.18
C THR A 231 13.03 1.72 -11.14
N ASP A 232 12.38 1.74 -12.31
CA ASP A 232 12.55 0.71 -13.34
C ASP A 232 14.01 0.61 -13.82
N ASN A 233 14.62 1.74 -14.17
CA ASN A 233 16.01 1.79 -14.59
C ASN A 233 16.97 1.30 -13.50
N PHE A 234 16.71 1.61 -12.23
CA PHE A 234 17.51 1.09 -11.12
C PHE A 234 17.42 -0.45 -11.06
N LEU A 235 16.20 -1.00 -11.10
CA LEU A 235 15.97 -2.44 -11.05
C LEU A 235 16.62 -3.16 -12.23
N VAL A 236 16.40 -2.68 -13.45
CA VAL A 236 16.99 -3.24 -14.68
C VAL A 236 18.52 -3.24 -14.61
N ASN A 237 19.14 -2.17 -14.10
CA ASN A 237 20.59 -2.11 -13.96
C ASN A 237 21.12 -3.14 -12.96
N GLU A 238 20.46 -3.34 -11.83
CA GLU A 238 20.85 -4.35 -10.83
C GLU A 238 20.60 -5.79 -11.33
N ILE A 239 19.49 -6.03 -12.02
CA ILE A 239 19.18 -7.31 -12.67
C ILE A 239 20.28 -7.65 -13.69
N ARG A 240 20.63 -6.69 -14.56
CA ARG A 240 21.68 -6.85 -15.57
C ARG A 240 23.05 -7.14 -14.97
N LYS A 241 23.44 -6.41 -13.90
CA LYS A 241 24.71 -6.64 -13.19
C LYS A 241 24.83 -8.06 -12.65
N ARG A 242 23.71 -8.68 -12.29
CA ARG A 242 23.64 -10.03 -11.73
C ARG A 242 23.55 -11.12 -12.80
N GLY A 243 23.28 -10.75 -14.05
CA GLY A 243 23.08 -11.70 -15.14
C GLY A 243 21.78 -12.48 -15.01
N ASN A 244 20.77 -11.93 -14.32
CA ASN A 244 19.45 -12.51 -14.24
C ASN A 244 18.70 -12.13 -15.53
N PRO A 245 18.30 -13.09 -16.39
CA PRO A 245 17.63 -12.78 -17.63
C PRO A 245 16.15 -12.45 -17.37
N GLU A 246 15.24 -13.43 -17.48
CA GLU A 246 13.83 -13.27 -17.15
C GLU A 246 13.66 -13.14 -15.63
N THR A 247 12.97 -12.06 -15.22
CA THR A 247 12.80 -11.69 -13.81
C THR A 247 11.38 -11.20 -13.53
N TRP A 248 10.68 -11.84 -12.60
CA TRP A 248 9.34 -11.45 -12.18
C TRP A 248 9.29 -10.07 -11.52
N MET A 249 8.24 -9.34 -11.87
CA MET A 249 7.84 -8.05 -11.33
C MET A 249 6.66 -8.22 -10.38
N GLY A 250 6.46 -7.30 -9.45
CA GLY A 250 5.26 -7.27 -8.61
C GLY A 250 4.04 -6.68 -9.30
N MET A 251 3.64 -7.24 -10.45
CA MET A 251 2.44 -6.82 -11.16
C MET A 251 1.79 -8.01 -11.88
N SER A 252 0.47 -8.13 -11.75
CA SER A 252 -0.31 -9.17 -12.43
C SER A 252 -1.74 -8.72 -12.71
N ASP A 253 -2.42 -9.37 -13.64
CA ASP A 253 -3.86 -9.21 -13.91
C ASP A 253 -4.65 -10.52 -13.70
N GLN A 254 -4.05 -11.51 -13.01
CA GLN A 254 -4.63 -12.81 -12.61
C GLN A 254 -6.03 -12.73 -11.99
N VAL A 255 -6.41 -11.59 -11.40
CA VAL A 255 -7.73 -11.38 -10.79
C VAL A 255 -8.78 -11.01 -11.83
N GLN A 256 -8.39 -10.21 -12.82
CA GLN A 256 -9.25 -9.70 -13.88
C GLN A 256 -8.39 -9.35 -15.10
N GLU A 257 -8.52 -10.17 -16.14
CA GLU A 257 -7.90 -9.96 -17.44
C GLU A 257 -7.99 -8.50 -17.93
N GLY A 258 -6.84 -7.92 -18.29
CA GLY A 258 -6.71 -6.55 -18.75
C GLY A 258 -6.67 -5.48 -17.64
N LEU A 259 -6.82 -5.87 -16.37
CA LEU A 259 -6.67 -4.99 -15.21
C LEU A 259 -5.40 -5.34 -14.43
N TRP A 260 -4.29 -4.70 -14.79
CA TRP A 260 -2.99 -4.88 -14.14
C TRP A 260 -2.93 -4.20 -12.77
N VAL A 261 -2.62 -4.99 -11.74
CA VAL A 261 -2.54 -4.56 -10.35
C VAL A 261 -1.14 -4.83 -9.81
N TRP A 262 -0.56 -3.82 -9.18
CA TRP A 262 0.71 -3.94 -8.47
C TRP A 262 0.53 -4.70 -7.17
N GLU A 263 1.59 -5.34 -6.67
CA GLU A 263 1.57 -6.09 -5.41
C GLU A 263 1.28 -5.22 -4.18
N ASP A 264 1.41 -3.90 -4.28
CA ASP A 264 1.00 -2.96 -3.23
C ASP A 264 -0.50 -2.58 -3.27
N GLY A 265 -1.27 -3.24 -4.15
CA GLY A 265 -2.71 -3.11 -4.29
C GLY A 265 -3.18 -1.97 -5.18
N THR A 266 -2.26 -1.17 -5.73
CA THR A 266 -2.62 -0.10 -6.66
C THR A 266 -2.77 -0.61 -8.10
N VAL A 267 -3.68 -0.02 -8.86
CA VAL A 267 -3.86 -0.34 -10.28
C VAL A 267 -2.81 0.39 -11.11
N LEU A 268 -2.29 -0.26 -12.16
CA LEU A 268 -1.42 0.40 -13.14
C LEU A 268 -2.16 1.58 -13.78
N THR A 269 -1.63 2.78 -13.58
CA THR A 269 -2.13 4.01 -14.21
C THR A 269 -0.96 4.88 -14.64
N GLY A 270 -1.03 5.47 -15.83
CA GLY A 270 0.00 6.38 -16.32
C GLY A 270 1.19 5.68 -17.00
N TRP A 271 2.39 5.88 -16.45
CA TRP A 271 3.63 5.43 -17.08
C TRP A 271 3.77 3.91 -17.05
N SER A 272 4.30 3.34 -18.13
CA SER A 272 4.65 1.92 -18.23
C SER A 272 5.82 1.73 -19.20
N ASN A 273 6.57 0.65 -19.01
CA ASN A 273 7.67 0.25 -19.90
C ASN A 273 7.37 -1.07 -20.62
N TRP A 274 6.09 -1.31 -20.94
CA TRP A 274 5.66 -2.44 -21.76
C TRP A 274 6.42 -2.50 -23.07
N LEU A 275 6.69 -3.72 -23.51
CA LEU A 275 7.09 -4.00 -24.87
C LEU A 275 6.01 -3.55 -25.85
N PRO A 276 6.39 -3.04 -27.05
CA PRO A 276 5.41 -2.76 -28.08
C PRO A 276 4.58 -4.01 -28.43
N GLY A 277 3.26 -3.92 -28.25
CA GLY A 277 2.35 -5.04 -28.46
C GLY A 277 1.94 -5.79 -27.20
N ASN A 278 2.53 -5.45 -26.04
CA ASN A 278 2.16 -5.99 -24.73
C ASN A 278 1.35 -4.98 -23.90
N PRO A 279 0.55 -5.45 -22.93
CA PRO A 279 0.25 -6.87 -22.65
C PRO A 279 -0.45 -7.57 -23.83
N SER A 280 -0.04 -8.81 -24.13
CA SER A 280 -0.51 -9.59 -25.28
C SER A 280 -1.20 -10.87 -24.83
N SER A 281 -2.23 -11.27 -25.58
CA SER A 281 -2.96 -12.53 -25.39
C SER A 281 -3.88 -12.56 -24.15
N THR A 282 -4.43 -13.75 -23.90
CA THR A 282 -5.32 -14.07 -22.79
C THR A 282 -4.67 -15.26 -22.08
N GLY A 283 -4.28 -15.12 -20.81
CA GLY A 283 -3.65 -16.18 -20.00
C GLY A 283 -2.17 -15.98 -19.65
N GLU A 284 -1.51 -14.95 -20.18
CA GLU A 284 -0.20 -14.47 -19.72
C GLU A 284 -0.41 -13.41 -18.63
N ASP A 285 -0.70 -13.84 -17.41
CA ASP A 285 -1.23 -12.90 -16.40
C ASP A 285 -0.15 -12.24 -15.50
N CYS A 286 1.14 -12.53 -15.72
CA CYS A 286 2.23 -12.17 -14.81
C CYS A 286 3.32 -11.35 -15.49
N ALA A 287 3.65 -10.17 -14.92
CA ALA A 287 4.63 -9.28 -15.53
C ALA A 287 6.08 -9.67 -15.18
N GLU A 288 6.96 -9.56 -16.18
CA GLU A 288 8.39 -9.78 -16.09
C GLU A 288 9.20 -8.65 -16.73
N TRP A 289 10.47 -8.50 -16.33
CA TRP A 289 11.48 -7.84 -17.13
C TRP A 289 12.15 -8.86 -18.07
N LYS A 290 11.97 -8.67 -19.38
CA LYS A 290 12.42 -9.64 -20.38
C LYS A 290 13.77 -9.28 -21.00
N ASN A 291 14.82 -10.06 -20.69
CA ASN A 291 16.20 -9.76 -21.08
C ASN A 291 16.41 -9.57 -22.58
N VAL A 292 15.83 -10.45 -23.41
CA VAL A 292 15.99 -10.42 -24.88
C VAL A 292 15.51 -9.10 -25.50
N TYR A 293 14.63 -8.37 -24.81
CA TYR A 293 14.13 -7.08 -25.25
C TYR A 293 14.57 -5.93 -24.34
N ASP A 294 15.83 -5.97 -23.93
CA ASP A 294 16.48 -4.93 -23.12
C ASP A 294 15.75 -4.68 -21.79
N TYR A 295 15.18 -5.75 -21.21
CA TYR A 295 14.42 -5.71 -19.96
C TYR A 295 13.18 -4.81 -20.00
N LYS A 296 12.57 -4.60 -21.17
CA LYS A 296 11.21 -4.06 -21.20
C LYS A 296 10.21 -5.06 -20.62
N TRP A 297 9.04 -4.56 -20.23
CA TRP A 297 8.05 -5.38 -19.55
C TRP A 297 7.33 -6.29 -20.55
N ASN A 298 7.22 -7.56 -20.17
CA ASN A 298 6.47 -8.58 -20.88
C ASN A 298 5.49 -9.20 -19.90
N ASP A 299 4.37 -9.66 -20.41
CA ASP A 299 3.47 -10.56 -19.72
C ASP A 299 3.80 -12.00 -20.11
N ASP A 300 3.84 -12.90 -19.13
CA ASP A 300 4.22 -14.30 -19.33
C ASP A 300 3.34 -15.21 -18.47
N GLU A 301 3.29 -16.49 -18.83
CA GLU A 301 2.49 -17.48 -18.12
C GLU A 301 3.05 -17.66 -16.70
N CYS A 302 2.23 -17.42 -15.67
CA CYS A 302 2.65 -17.37 -14.26
C CYS A 302 3.32 -18.65 -13.71
N PHE A 303 3.20 -19.78 -14.42
CA PHE A 303 3.80 -21.05 -14.06
C PHE A 303 5.23 -21.24 -14.58
N HIS A 304 5.74 -20.32 -15.41
CA HIS A 304 7.15 -20.31 -15.78
C HIS A 304 8.03 -20.02 -14.56
N THR A 305 9.24 -20.58 -14.56
CA THR A 305 10.21 -20.31 -13.50
C THR A 305 11.16 -19.21 -13.95
N GLN A 306 11.21 -18.12 -13.20
CA GLN A 306 12.09 -16.99 -13.49
C GLN A 306 12.76 -16.48 -12.22
N TYR A 307 13.79 -15.66 -12.37
CA TYR A 307 14.33 -14.90 -11.24
C TYR A 307 13.27 -13.92 -10.72
N PHE A 308 13.49 -13.31 -9.58
CA PHE A 308 12.54 -12.35 -9.01
C PHE A 308 13.26 -11.35 -8.12
N VAL A 309 12.61 -10.21 -7.89
CA VAL A 309 13.10 -9.19 -6.97
C VAL A 309 12.07 -8.97 -5.87
N CYS A 310 12.50 -9.05 -4.61
CA CYS A 310 11.68 -8.68 -3.47
C CYS A 310 11.94 -7.23 -3.08
N GLU A 311 10.90 -6.53 -2.65
CA GLU A 311 10.94 -5.17 -2.11
C GLU A 311 10.40 -5.16 -0.68
N VAL A 312 11.09 -4.43 0.21
CA VAL A 312 10.65 -4.09 1.57
C VAL A 312 10.86 -2.60 1.84
N ASP A 313 10.14 -2.04 2.81
CA ASP A 313 10.38 -0.67 3.29
C ASP A 313 11.72 -0.57 4.02
N ALA A 314 12.46 0.51 3.78
CA ALA A 314 13.67 0.80 4.54
C ALA A 314 13.32 1.29 5.96
N SER A 315 14.14 0.90 6.95
CA SER A 315 13.90 1.13 8.39
C SER A 315 14.78 2.22 8.99
#